data_AF-A0A355RL51-F1
#
_entry.id   AF-A0A355RL51-F1
#
_cell.length_a   1.000
_cell.length_b   1.000
_cell.length_c   1.000
_cell.angle_alpha   90.00
_cell.angle_beta   90.00
_cell.angle_gamma   90.00
#
_symmetry.space_group_name_H-M   'P 1'
#
loop_
_entity.id
_entity.type
_entity.pdbx_description
1 polymer ?
#
loop_
_entity_poly.entity_id
_entity_poly.type
_entity_poly.pdbx_seq_one_letter_code
_entity_poly.pdbx_strand_id
1 'polypeptide(L)'
;VFVNAVYKAKTVYREYIEGFVKMFSCICPFAGEEMWEKLGHNNSIAYESWPTFDEKHLVKNSIKMAISINGKTRDVMEFDADISQDEALSLIKQNPKLSSYIEGKTFKKVIFVKGRICNLVI
;
A
#
# COMPACT_ATOMS: atom_id res chain seq x y z
N VAL A 1 -4.23 -7.34 6.24
CA VAL A 1 -4.19 -8.31 7.35
C VAL A 1 -2.99 -9.23 7.14
N PHE A 2 -1.98 -9.17 8.01
CA PHE A 2 -0.70 -9.90 7.85
C PHE A 2 -0.89 -11.42 7.71
N VAL A 3 -1.70 -12.03 8.60
CA VAL A 3 -1.98 -13.47 8.59
C VAL A 3 -2.54 -13.96 7.24
N ASN A 4 -3.43 -13.18 6.62
CA ASN A 4 -4.00 -13.52 5.30
C ASN A 4 -2.95 -13.48 4.18
N ALA A 5 -1.91 -12.66 4.31
CA ALA A 5 -0.80 -12.63 3.37
C ALA A 5 0.12 -13.85 3.58
N VAL A 6 0.40 -14.19 4.84
CA VAL A 6 1.18 -15.38 5.23
C VAL A 6 0.56 -16.66 4.68
N TYR A 7 -0.77 -16.83 4.78
CA TYR A 7 -1.45 -18.01 4.22
C TYR A 7 -1.25 -18.22 2.72
N LYS A 8 -0.93 -17.17 1.97
CA LYS A 8 -0.68 -17.23 0.53
C LYS A 8 0.80 -17.38 0.19
N ALA A 9 1.69 -17.19 1.17
CA ALA A 9 3.12 -17.25 0.99
C ALA A 9 3.62 -18.70 1.15
N LYS A 10 4.57 -19.11 0.31
CA LYS A 10 5.23 -20.42 0.43
C LYS A 10 6.23 -20.48 1.59
N THR A 11 6.86 -19.35 1.88
CA THR A 11 7.85 -19.16 2.94
C THR A 11 7.68 -17.77 3.52
N VAL A 12 7.97 -17.60 4.82
CA VAL A 12 7.90 -16.31 5.50
C VAL A 12 9.24 -16.03 6.15
N TYR A 13 9.68 -14.78 6.07
CA TYR A 13 10.90 -14.36 6.76
C TYR A 13 10.70 -14.42 8.27
N ARG A 14 11.66 -15.02 8.97
CA ARG A 14 11.52 -15.37 10.38
C ARG A 14 11.26 -14.14 11.27
N GLU A 15 11.96 -13.04 11.03
CA GLU A 15 11.79 -11.79 11.78
C GLU A 15 10.36 -11.23 11.69
N TYR A 16 9.65 -11.47 10.57
CA TYR A 16 8.26 -11.02 10.43
C TYR A 16 7.32 -11.82 11.34
N ILE A 17 7.57 -13.13 11.48
CA ILE A 17 6.80 -13.98 12.38
C ILE A 17 7.14 -13.64 13.83
N GLU A 18 8.42 -13.44 14.16
CA GLU A 18 8.83 -13.02 15.50
C GLU A 18 8.21 -11.68 15.91
N GLY A 19 8.21 -10.69 15.02
CA GLY A 19 7.52 -9.42 15.23
C GLY A 19 6.01 -9.60 15.45
N PHE A 20 5.36 -10.47 14.67
CA PHE A 20 3.95 -10.80 14.87
C PHE A 20 3.68 -11.45 16.22
N VAL A 21 4.49 -12.45 16.62
CA VAL A 21 4.32 -13.18 17.88
C VAL A 21 4.49 -12.24 19.08
N LYS A 22 5.45 -11.31 19.03
CA LYS A 22 5.62 -10.26 20.05
C LYS A 22 4.39 -9.36 20.19
N MET A 23 3.73 -8.99 19.09
CA MET A 23 2.48 -8.22 19.15
C MET A 23 1.30 -9.07 19.63
N PHE A 24 1.27 -10.34 19.23
CA PHE A 24 0.21 -11.29 19.58
C PHE A 24 0.23 -11.67 21.06
N SER A 25 1.41 -11.77 21.68
CA SER A 25 1.55 -12.11 23.09
C SER A 25 0.90 -11.08 24.02
N CYS A 26 0.77 -9.82 23.61
CA CYS A 26 0.02 -8.81 24.36
C CYS A 26 -1.49 -9.13 24.47
N ILE A 27 -2.03 -9.91 23.54
CA ILE A 27 -3.45 -10.30 23.49
C ILE A 27 -3.63 -11.71 24.05
N CYS A 28 -2.76 -12.64 23.67
CA CYS A 28 -2.80 -14.03 24.07
C CYS A 28 -1.42 -14.47 24.59
N PRO A 29 -1.04 -14.12 25.83
CA PRO A 29 0.32 -14.29 26.34
C PRO A 29 0.79 -15.74 26.36
N PHE A 30 -0.05 -16.66 26.82
CA PHE A 30 0.29 -18.09 26.89
C PHE A 30 0.55 -18.70 25.51
N ALA A 31 -0.32 -18.39 24.54
CA ALA A 31 -0.13 -18.84 23.16
C ALA A 31 1.07 -18.15 22.48
N GLY A 32 1.32 -16.89 22.82
CA GLY A 32 2.50 -16.15 22.37
C GLY A 32 3.81 -16.78 22.87
N GLU A 33 3.88 -17.18 24.14
CA GLU A 33 5.04 -17.89 24.71
C GLU A 33 5.26 -19.26 24.04
N GLU A 34 4.20 -20.06 23.86
CA GLU A 34 4.34 -21.36 23.16
C GLU A 34 4.81 -21.17 21.71
N MET A 35 4.33 -20.14 21.00
CA MET A 35 4.81 -19.81 19.66
C MET A 35 6.27 -19.35 19.67
N TRP A 36 6.67 -18.58 20.68
CA TRP A 36 8.04 -18.09 20.85
C TRP A 36 9.03 -19.24 21.09
N GLU A 37 8.67 -20.18 21.96
CA GLU A 37 9.43 -21.41 22.19
C GLU A 37 9.52 -22.27 20.92
N LYS A 38 8.42 -22.42 20.16
CA LYS A 38 8.41 -23.15 18.89
C LYS A 38 9.31 -22.52 17.82
N LEU A 39 9.56 -21.22 17.89
CA LEU A 39 10.54 -20.57 17.02
C LEU A 39 11.97 -20.94 17.43
N GLY A 40 12.20 -21.47 18.63
CA GLY A 40 13.50 -21.92 19.13
C GLY A 40 14.13 -20.94 20.12
N HIS A 41 13.34 -20.04 20.70
CA HIS A 41 13.78 -19.13 21.75
C HIS A 41 13.64 -19.79 23.12
N ASN A 42 14.64 -19.60 23.98
CA ASN A 42 14.68 -20.22 25.32
C ASN A 42 14.36 -19.24 26.46
N ASN A 43 14.23 -17.96 26.13
CA ASN A 43 13.85 -16.90 27.05
C ASN A 43 12.35 -16.56 26.89
N SER A 44 11.75 -16.04 27.95
CA SER A 44 10.35 -15.60 27.91
C SER A 44 10.18 -14.37 27.03
N ILE A 45 9.16 -14.41 26.17
CA ILE A 45 8.81 -13.29 25.28
C ILE A 45 8.41 -12.03 26.05
N ALA A 46 8.02 -12.15 27.32
CA ALA A 46 7.63 -11.02 28.15
C ALA A 46 8.77 -10.00 28.38
N TYR A 47 10.04 -10.43 28.26
CA TYR A 47 11.22 -9.59 28.44
C TYR A 47 11.86 -9.14 27.12
N GLU A 48 11.26 -9.52 25.99
CA GLU A 48 11.78 -9.16 24.68
C GLU A 48 11.48 -7.70 24.32
N SER A 49 12.39 -7.09 23.55
CA SER A 49 12.16 -5.75 23.03
C SER A 49 11.01 -5.74 22.05
N TRP A 50 10.19 -4.68 22.13
CA TRP A 50 9.07 -4.46 21.22
C TRP A 50 9.55 -4.37 19.76
N PRO A 51 8.80 -4.91 18.78
CA PRO A 51 9.15 -4.81 17.37
C PRO A 51 9.29 -3.35 16.93
N THR A 52 10.36 -3.06 16.21
CA THR A 52 10.60 -1.76 15.58
C THR A 52 10.30 -1.82 14.08
N PHE A 53 10.30 -0.67 13.42
CA PHE A 53 10.09 -0.58 11.97
C PHE A 53 11.21 0.24 11.32
N ASP A 54 11.51 -0.05 10.06
CA ASP A 54 12.36 0.81 9.21
C ASP A 54 11.47 1.74 8.39
N GLU A 55 11.65 3.04 8.56
CA GLU A 55 10.94 4.09 7.81
C GLU A 55 11.07 3.94 6.29
N LYS A 56 12.21 3.40 5.81
CA LYS A 56 12.44 3.19 4.37
C LYS A 56 11.41 2.24 3.76
N HIS A 57 10.89 1.30 4.54
CA HIS A 57 9.88 0.34 4.08
C HIS A 57 8.44 0.85 4.22
N LEU A 58 8.23 2.01 4.85
CA LEU A 58 6.93 2.67 4.92
C LEU A 58 6.62 3.50 3.68
N VAL A 59 7.63 3.78 2.85
CA VAL A 59 7.47 4.50 1.59
C VAL A 59 6.69 3.61 0.64
N LYS A 60 5.42 3.96 0.42
CA LYS A 60 4.64 3.35 -0.65
C LYS A 60 5.11 3.93 -1.96
N ASN A 61 5.79 3.13 -2.78
CA ASN A 61 6.20 3.52 -4.13
C ASN A 61 5.00 3.70 -5.09
N SER A 62 3.80 3.27 -4.69
CA SER A 62 2.58 3.46 -5.48
C SER A 62 1.47 4.17 -4.71
N ILE A 63 0.84 5.12 -5.38
CA ILE A 63 -0.33 5.86 -4.92
C ILE A 63 -1.53 5.53 -5.80
N LYS A 64 -2.68 5.27 -5.17
CA LYS A 64 -3.97 5.17 -5.89
C LYS A 64 -4.53 6.56 -6.07
N MET A 65 -4.77 6.95 -7.32
CA MET A 65 -5.34 8.25 -7.64
C MET A 65 -6.63 8.06 -8.43
N ALA A 66 -7.70 8.71 -7.96
CA ALA A 66 -8.95 8.76 -8.69
C ALA A 66 -8.83 9.73 -9.87
N ILE A 67 -9.28 9.30 -11.04
CA ILE A 67 -9.29 10.13 -12.25
C ILE A 67 -10.73 10.54 -12.53
N SER A 68 -10.94 11.85 -12.54
CA SER A 68 -12.25 12.47 -12.74
C SER A 68 -12.24 13.29 -14.02
N ILE A 69 -13.38 13.32 -14.70
CA ILE A 69 -13.60 14.15 -15.89
C ILE A 69 -14.84 14.98 -15.64
N ASN A 70 -14.70 16.31 -15.69
CA ASN A 70 -15.74 17.27 -15.33
C ASN A 70 -16.38 16.94 -13.95
N GLY A 71 -15.55 16.58 -12.97
CA GLY A 71 -15.97 16.30 -11.59
C GLY A 71 -16.54 14.91 -11.34
N LYS A 72 -16.76 14.08 -12.36
CA LYS A 72 -17.23 12.69 -12.19
C LYS A 72 -16.07 11.70 -12.31
N THR A 73 -15.86 10.88 -11.26
CA THR A 73 -14.85 9.81 -11.25
C THR A 73 -15.13 8.78 -12.35
N ARG A 74 -14.12 8.48 -13.17
CA ARG A 74 -14.21 7.53 -14.28
C ARG A 74 -13.36 6.30 -14.08
N ASP A 75 -12.23 6.44 -13.40
CA ASP A 75 -11.35 5.32 -13.09
C ASP A 75 -10.51 5.61 -11.84
N VAL A 76 -9.87 4.57 -11.30
CA VAL A 76 -8.86 4.68 -10.25
C VAL A 76 -7.62 3.95 -10.73
N MET A 77 -6.54 4.68 -10.93
CA MET A 77 -5.26 4.14 -11.41
C MET A 77 -4.22 4.17 -10.29
N GLU A 78 -3.32 3.20 -10.30
CA GLU A 78 -2.10 3.21 -9.48
C GLU A 78 -0.99 3.93 -10.26
N PHE A 79 -0.34 4.88 -9.61
CA PHE A 79 0.78 5.65 -10.14
C PHE A 79 1.97 5.56 -9.20
N ASP A 80 3.16 5.89 -9.70
CA ASP A 80 4.32 6.10 -8.85
C ASP A 80 4.05 7.21 -7.84
N ALA A 81 4.53 7.03 -6.61
CA ALA A 81 4.38 8.02 -5.55
C ALA A 81 4.94 9.38 -5.93
N ASP A 82 5.97 9.44 -6.78
CA ASP A 82 6.64 10.66 -7.21
C ASP A 82 6.26 11.16 -8.61
N ILE A 83 5.20 10.58 -9.20
CA ILE A 83 4.80 10.93 -10.55
C ILE A 83 4.54 12.44 -10.74
N SER A 84 5.04 12.97 -11.85
CA SER A 84 4.74 14.33 -12.29
C SER A 84 3.35 14.44 -12.92
N GLN A 85 2.81 15.66 -13.01
CA GLN A 85 1.53 15.90 -13.68
C GLN A 85 1.57 15.43 -15.15
N ASP A 86 2.65 15.68 -15.88
CA ASP A 86 2.77 15.37 -17.31
C ASP A 86 2.88 13.87 -17.58
N GLU A 87 3.61 13.14 -16.74
CA GLU A 87 3.68 11.67 -16.79
C GLU A 87 2.32 11.05 -16.45
N ALA A 88 1.65 11.57 -15.41
CA ALA A 88 0.32 11.11 -15.04
C ALA A 88 -0.67 11.32 -16.19
N LEU A 89 -0.67 12.49 -16.82
CA LEU A 89 -1.51 12.78 -17.99
C LEU A 89 -1.22 11.85 -19.17
N SER A 90 0.04 11.52 -19.41
CA SER A 90 0.45 10.61 -20.49
C SER A 90 -0.10 9.20 -20.25
N LEU A 91 0.01 8.68 -19.03
CA LEU A 91 -0.55 7.39 -18.64
C LEU A 91 -2.08 7.38 -18.68
N ILE A 92 -2.73 8.49 -18.28
CA ILE A 92 -4.19 8.63 -18.34
C ILE A 92 -4.68 8.57 -19.79
N LYS A 93 -3.98 9.22 -20.72
CA LYS A 93 -4.33 9.19 -22.16
C LYS A 93 -4.16 7.80 -22.77
N GLN A 94 -3.20 7.02 -22.28
CA GLN A 94 -2.98 5.64 -22.73
C GLN A 94 -4.01 4.66 -22.17
N ASN A 95 -4.77 5.03 -21.12
CA ASN A 95 -5.81 4.16 -20.56
C ASN A 95 -7.00 4.05 -21.53
N PRO A 96 -7.32 2.84 -22.04
CA PRO A 96 -8.40 2.64 -23.00
C PRO A 96 -9.76 3.14 -22.49
N LYS A 97 -10.04 2.99 -21.19
CA LYS A 97 -11.31 3.43 -20.58
C LYS A 97 -11.47 4.95 -20.60
N LEU A 98 -10.36 5.68 -20.50
CA LEU A 98 -10.36 7.14 -20.39
C LEU A 98 -10.17 7.82 -21.75
N SER A 99 -9.51 7.13 -22.69
CA SER A 99 -9.29 7.61 -24.07
C SER A 99 -10.60 8.09 -24.72
N SER A 100 -11.68 7.29 -24.64
CA SER A 100 -13.00 7.62 -25.20
C SER A 100 -13.62 8.91 -24.66
N TYR A 101 -13.26 9.32 -23.44
CA TYR A 101 -13.76 10.56 -22.84
C TYR A 101 -12.92 11.78 -23.21
N ILE A 102 -11.66 11.57 -23.60
CA ILE A 102 -10.61 12.58 -23.82
C ILE A 102 -10.35 12.83 -25.31
N GLU A 103 -10.61 11.85 -26.17
CA GLU A 103 -10.30 11.92 -27.59
C GLU A 103 -11.07 13.07 -28.27
N GLY A 104 -10.36 13.84 -29.10
CA GLY A 104 -10.91 15.01 -29.81
C GLY A 104 -11.24 16.23 -28.94
N LYS A 105 -10.89 16.21 -27.65
CA LYS A 105 -11.26 17.26 -26.68
C LYS A 105 -10.05 18.02 -26.13
N THR A 106 -10.20 19.34 -25.99
CA THR A 106 -9.18 20.22 -25.40
C THR A 106 -9.39 20.38 -23.91
N PHE A 107 -8.34 20.16 -23.12
CA PHE A 107 -8.38 20.41 -21.68
C PHE A 107 -8.40 21.92 -21.39
N LYS A 108 -9.40 22.40 -20.67
CA LYS A 108 -9.46 23.77 -20.16
C LYS A 108 -8.64 23.95 -18.89
N LYS A 109 -8.63 22.93 -18.03
CA LYS A 109 -7.91 22.95 -16.76
C LYS A 109 -7.60 21.53 -16.30
N VAL A 110 -6.36 21.32 -15.84
CA VAL A 110 -5.95 20.09 -15.17
C VAL A 110 -5.77 20.40 -13.69
N ILE A 111 -6.47 19.67 -12.83
CA ILE A 111 -6.32 19.79 -11.37
C ILE A 111 -5.67 18.50 -10.90
N PHE A 112 -4.37 18.57 -10.65
CA PHE A 112 -3.57 17.44 -10.18
C PHE A 112 -3.23 17.62 -8.71
N VAL A 113 -3.73 16.72 -7.87
CA VAL A 113 -3.39 16.64 -6.44
C VAL A 113 -2.72 15.30 -6.21
N LYS A 114 -1.38 15.35 -6.11
CA LYS A 114 -0.51 14.18 -5.87
C LYS A 114 -1.05 13.33 -4.72
N GLY A 115 -1.19 12.03 -4.96
CA GLY A 115 -1.71 11.06 -3.98
C GLY A 115 -3.21 11.10 -3.70
N ARG A 116 -3.99 11.97 -4.37
CA ARG A 116 -5.44 12.08 -4.12
C ARG A 116 -6.29 11.98 -5.39
N ILE A 117 -6.21 12.96 -6.28
CA ILE A 117 -7.13 13.08 -7.41
C ILE A 117 -6.48 13.78 -8.61
N CYS A 118 -6.80 13.32 -9.81
CA CYS A 118 -6.54 14.04 -11.06
C CYS A 118 -7.87 14.33 -11.74
N ASN A 119 -8.28 15.60 -11.77
CA ASN A 119 -9.51 16.03 -12.44
C ASN A 119 -9.19 16.77 -13.74
N LEU A 120 -9.70 16.24 -14.84
CA LEU A 120 -9.60 16.82 -16.18
C LEU A 120 -10.87 17.61 -16.46
N VAL A 121 -10.72 18.92 -16.58
CA VAL A 121 -11.79 19.80 -17.03
C VAL A 121 -11.68 19.93 -18.54
N ILE A 122 -12.70 19.44 -19.24
CA ILE A 122 -12.84 19.47 -20.69
C ILE A 122 -13.97 20.42 -21.05
#